data_AF-A0A1I5Y5R3-F1
#
_entry.id   AF-A0A1I5Y5R3-F1
#
_cell.length_a   1.000
_cell.length_b   1.000
_cell.length_c   1.000
_cell.angle_alpha   90.00
_cell.angle_beta   90.00
_cell.angle_gamma   90.00
#
_symmetry.space_group_name_H-M   'P 1'
#
loop_
_entity.id
_entity.type
_entity.pdbx_description
1 polymer ?
#
loop_
_entity_poly.entity_id
_entity_poly.type
_entity_poly.pdbx_seq_one_letter_code
_entity_poly.pdbx_strand_id
1 'polypeptide(L)'
;MKIFFLDWKSIGNEDIVDAIDNLNKSGYSIDIFMHPFDNHIDDGDKEYETTLEDAIKKQDPDIVFSFNYFPLVSIVCNRIGITYVAWVYDNPCVRLYSYTLINSCNYVFVFDSQMYEVFASQGIKNVYYLPMAAAVHRYDGLKITPEKQKRYSSRISFVGSLYCEDHTYFDDIADKLSDYSKGYLDGLMKSQMQIDGLNIIEKSIPPVVMQDMVNALGIKPSSDSVATYEYLYSNYVINRKITSIERTEILTQIGEKFGIDLYTKDKSFSPKGVNNHGETDYYFGMPYVFKCSDINLNITLRSIQRGIPLRIMDILGCGGFLLTNYQEDLFNFFVPGEEFVYYESRDDLMKKIGYYLEHDDERREIAQKGYEKVCAEHTYEQRLMEILDIVTP
;
A
#
# COMPACT_ATOMS: atom_id res chain seq x y z
N MET A 1 -5.54 -13.17 -25.30
CA MET A 1 -6.40 -12.51 -24.30
C MET A 1 -6.28 -11.01 -24.48
N LYS A 2 -7.38 -10.26 -24.46
CA LYS A 2 -7.44 -8.80 -24.55
C LYS A 2 -7.89 -8.20 -23.22
N ILE A 3 -7.08 -7.31 -22.67
CA ILE A 3 -7.32 -6.63 -21.41
C ILE A 3 -7.66 -5.17 -21.68
N PHE A 4 -8.83 -4.73 -21.23
CA PHE A 4 -9.18 -3.31 -21.17
C PHE A 4 -8.72 -2.75 -19.83
N PHE A 5 -7.58 -2.06 -19.83
CA PHE A 5 -6.93 -1.60 -18.62
C PHE A 5 -7.31 -0.15 -18.32
N LEU A 6 -7.80 0.12 -17.11
CA LEU A 6 -8.15 1.47 -16.65
C LEU A 6 -6.89 2.21 -16.19
N ASP A 7 -6.37 3.06 -17.07
CA ASP A 7 -5.17 3.86 -16.88
C ASP A 7 -5.49 5.16 -16.13
N TRP A 8 -5.50 5.06 -14.80
CA TRP A 8 -5.44 6.21 -13.90
C TRP A 8 -4.04 6.35 -13.31
N LYS A 9 -3.74 7.45 -12.61
CA LYS A 9 -2.42 7.71 -11.98
C LYS A 9 -2.15 6.80 -10.77
N SER A 10 -2.12 5.49 -11.02
CA SER A 10 -1.89 4.43 -10.06
C SER A 10 -0.42 4.04 -10.00
N ILE A 11 -0.06 3.34 -8.93
CA ILE A 11 1.25 2.72 -8.80
C ILE A 11 1.17 1.31 -9.41
N GLY A 12 2.04 1.00 -10.37
CA GLY A 12 2.14 -0.34 -10.98
C GLY A 12 1.63 -0.43 -12.42
N ASN A 13 1.09 0.64 -13.01
CA ASN A 13 0.65 0.61 -14.43
C ASN A 13 1.79 0.22 -15.36
N GLU A 14 2.95 0.89 -15.23
CA GLU A 14 4.13 0.58 -16.06
C GLU A 14 4.65 -0.85 -15.78
N ASP A 15 4.51 -1.32 -14.54
CA ASP A 15 4.98 -2.64 -14.11
C ASP A 15 4.12 -3.78 -14.69
N ILE A 16 2.80 -3.59 -14.78
CA ILE A 16 1.91 -4.54 -15.46
C ILE A 16 2.17 -4.56 -16.97
N VAL A 17 2.41 -3.39 -17.58
CA VAL A 17 2.72 -3.33 -19.02
C VAL A 17 4.04 -4.06 -19.31
N ASP A 18 5.10 -3.82 -18.52
CA ASP A 18 6.39 -4.52 -18.67
C ASP A 18 6.24 -6.04 -18.45
N ALA A 19 5.45 -6.45 -17.46
CA ALA A 19 5.16 -7.86 -17.21
C ALA A 19 4.44 -8.53 -18.39
N ILE A 20 3.44 -7.86 -18.98
CA ILE A 20 2.75 -8.36 -20.19
C ILE A 20 3.71 -8.50 -21.37
N ASP A 21 4.59 -7.51 -21.59
CA ASP A 21 5.59 -7.57 -22.64
C ASP A 21 6.56 -8.76 -22.45
N ASN A 22 6.97 -9.04 -21.21
CA ASN A 22 7.83 -10.17 -20.88
C ASN A 22 7.13 -11.53 -21.03
N LEU A 23 5.86 -11.62 -20.64
CA LEU A 23 5.03 -12.80 -20.89
C LEU A 23 4.86 -13.05 -22.39
N ASN A 24 4.58 -11.99 -23.18
CA ASN A 24 4.46 -12.11 -24.63
C ASN A 24 5.77 -12.61 -25.30
N LYS A 25 6.94 -12.12 -24.86
CA LYS A 25 8.25 -12.65 -25.31
C LYS A 25 8.44 -14.12 -24.95
N SER A 26 7.80 -14.58 -23.88
CA SER A 26 7.85 -15.97 -23.38
C SER A 26 6.79 -16.88 -24.02
N GLY A 27 6.01 -16.38 -24.98
CA GLY A 27 5.06 -17.16 -25.78
C GLY A 27 3.59 -17.01 -25.38
N TYR A 28 3.26 -16.16 -24.40
CA TYR A 28 1.88 -15.78 -24.12
C TYR A 28 1.35 -14.82 -25.22
N SER A 29 0.03 -14.68 -25.31
CA SER A 29 -0.63 -13.74 -26.21
C SER A 29 -1.62 -12.90 -25.42
N ILE A 30 -1.14 -11.79 -24.88
CA ILE A 30 -1.89 -10.83 -24.08
C ILE A 30 -1.78 -9.45 -24.74
N ASP A 31 -2.91 -8.93 -25.21
CA ASP A 31 -3.03 -7.58 -25.73
C ASP A 31 -3.63 -6.68 -24.65
N ILE A 32 -3.04 -5.50 -24.42
CA ILE A 32 -3.53 -4.53 -23.43
C ILE A 32 -3.97 -3.24 -24.13
N PHE A 33 -5.19 -2.80 -23.83
CA PHE A 33 -5.72 -1.51 -24.24
C PHE A 33 -5.76 -0.57 -23.04
N MET A 34 -4.88 0.43 -23.03
CA MET A 34 -4.83 1.46 -21.99
C MET A 34 -5.94 2.49 -22.23
N HIS A 35 -6.93 2.51 -21.34
CA HIS A 35 -8.03 3.47 -21.37
C HIS A 35 -7.86 4.53 -20.28
N PRO A 36 -7.70 5.83 -20.63
CA PRO A 36 -7.59 6.89 -19.65
C PRO A 36 -8.79 6.90 -18.70
N PHE A 37 -8.52 6.87 -17.40
CA PHE A 37 -9.54 6.81 -16.36
C PHE A 37 -9.26 7.84 -15.27
N ASP A 38 -10.29 8.56 -14.84
CA ASP A 38 -10.20 9.47 -13.70
C ASP A 38 -10.73 8.76 -12.45
N ASN A 39 -9.83 8.52 -11.50
CA ASN A 39 -10.17 7.86 -10.25
C ASN A 39 -11.00 8.74 -9.30
N HIS A 40 -11.27 10.01 -9.62
CA HIS A 40 -12.12 10.91 -8.85
C HIS A 40 -13.57 10.97 -9.34
N ILE A 41 -13.92 10.20 -10.38
CA ILE A 41 -15.29 10.13 -10.89
C ILE A 41 -16.25 9.63 -9.81
N ASP A 42 -17.42 10.28 -9.75
CA ASP A 42 -18.53 9.90 -8.88
C ASP A 42 -19.09 8.55 -9.34
N ASP A 43 -19.25 7.61 -8.41
CA ASP A 43 -19.74 6.26 -8.71
C ASP A 43 -21.19 6.25 -9.26
N GLY A 44 -21.93 7.38 -9.13
CA GLY A 44 -23.27 7.58 -9.68
C GLY A 44 -23.34 8.30 -11.04
N ASP A 45 -22.21 8.60 -11.68
CA ASP A 45 -22.18 9.34 -12.95
C ASP A 45 -22.70 8.49 -14.15
N LYS A 46 -23.97 8.70 -14.50
CA LYS A 46 -24.66 7.98 -15.59
C LYS A 46 -24.14 8.32 -16.99
N GLU A 47 -23.62 9.52 -17.19
CA GLU A 47 -23.04 9.91 -18.48
C GLU A 47 -21.71 9.18 -18.69
N TYR A 48 -20.89 9.14 -17.64
CA TYR A 48 -19.63 8.40 -17.68
C TYR A 48 -19.85 6.88 -17.77
N GLU A 49 -20.84 6.32 -17.08
CA GLU A 49 -21.23 4.91 -17.24
C GLU A 49 -21.48 4.55 -18.72
N THR A 50 -22.24 5.39 -19.44
CA THR A 50 -22.56 5.18 -20.86
C THR A 50 -21.31 5.28 -21.73
N THR A 51 -20.47 6.29 -21.47
CA THR A 51 -19.22 6.50 -22.21
C THR A 51 -18.24 5.34 -22.03
N LEU A 52 -18.09 4.84 -20.80
CA LEU A 52 -17.25 3.70 -20.47
C LEU A 52 -17.79 2.42 -21.11
N GLU A 53 -19.11 2.21 -21.07
CA GLU A 53 -19.78 1.06 -21.70
C GLU A 53 -19.50 0.99 -23.20
N ASP A 54 -19.66 2.12 -23.91
CA ASP A 54 -19.39 2.22 -25.34
C ASP A 54 -17.90 2.00 -25.65
N ALA A 55 -17.00 2.50 -24.81
CA ALA A 55 -15.56 2.29 -24.95
C ALA A 55 -15.17 0.81 -24.80
N ILE A 56 -15.72 0.13 -23.79
CA ILE A 56 -15.48 -1.31 -23.57
C ILE A 56 -16.01 -2.12 -24.76
N LYS A 57 -17.26 -1.90 -25.16
CA LYS A 57 -17.88 -2.60 -26.31
C LYS A 57 -17.10 -2.39 -27.61
N LYS A 58 -16.56 -1.19 -27.83
CA LYS A 58 -15.79 -0.87 -29.03
C LYS A 58 -14.48 -1.67 -29.12
N GLN A 59 -13.83 -1.93 -27.99
CA GLN A 59 -12.56 -2.66 -27.96
C GLN A 59 -12.73 -4.18 -27.94
N ASP A 60 -13.93 -4.66 -27.58
CA ASP A 60 -14.24 -6.10 -27.48
C ASP A 60 -13.18 -6.89 -26.66
N PRO A 61 -12.95 -6.51 -25.39
CA PRO A 61 -11.97 -7.16 -24.52
C PRO A 61 -12.52 -8.44 -23.87
N ASP A 62 -11.62 -9.32 -23.41
CA ASP A 62 -11.99 -10.50 -22.63
C ASP A 62 -12.25 -10.12 -21.15
N ILE A 63 -11.48 -9.18 -20.61
CA ILE A 63 -11.61 -8.68 -19.23
C ILE A 63 -11.40 -7.16 -19.16
N VAL A 64 -11.98 -6.53 -18.15
CA VAL A 64 -11.63 -5.18 -17.70
C VAL A 64 -10.72 -5.30 -16.48
N PHE A 65 -9.61 -4.56 -16.43
CA PHE A 65 -8.65 -4.59 -15.34
C PHE A 65 -8.41 -3.20 -14.77
N SER A 66 -8.32 -3.07 -13.44
CA SER A 66 -7.82 -1.86 -12.79
C SER A 66 -6.97 -2.16 -11.56
N PHE A 67 -6.02 -1.28 -11.27
CA PHE A 67 -5.56 -1.13 -9.89
C PHE A 67 -6.62 -0.41 -9.07
N ASN A 68 -6.86 -0.90 -7.85
CA ASN A 68 -8.01 -0.58 -7.00
C ASN A 68 -9.37 -0.93 -7.62
N TYR A 69 -10.38 -0.98 -6.76
CA TYR A 69 -11.75 -1.32 -7.12
C TYR A 69 -12.61 -0.06 -7.31
N PHE A 70 -13.41 -0.04 -8.39
CA PHE A 70 -14.30 1.07 -8.72
C PHE A 70 -15.76 0.57 -8.89
N PRO A 71 -16.70 0.99 -8.02
CA PRO A 71 -18.11 0.61 -8.10
C PRO A 71 -18.76 0.92 -9.45
N LEU A 72 -18.49 2.08 -10.04
CA LEU A 72 -19.00 2.44 -11.38
C LEU A 72 -18.59 1.42 -12.44
N VAL A 73 -17.34 0.97 -12.40
CA VAL A 73 -16.81 -0.01 -13.36
C VAL A 73 -17.52 -1.35 -13.17
N SER A 74 -17.73 -1.78 -11.92
CA SER A 74 -18.53 -2.98 -11.63
C SER A 74 -19.96 -2.87 -12.14
N ILE A 75 -20.61 -1.71 -11.99
CA ILE A 75 -21.97 -1.46 -12.51
C ILE A 75 -22.02 -1.63 -14.03
N VAL A 76 -21.07 -1.03 -14.76
CA VAL A 76 -20.99 -1.14 -16.22
C VAL A 76 -20.69 -2.57 -16.63
N CYS A 77 -19.68 -3.21 -16.03
CA CYS A 77 -19.26 -4.56 -16.38
C CYS A 77 -20.36 -5.60 -16.12
N ASN A 78 -21.04 -5.49 -14.97
CA ASN A 78 -22.17 -6.35 -14.62
C ASN A 78 -23.34 -6.21 -15.60
N ARG A 79 -23.60 -4.99 -16.09
CA ARG A 79 -24.69 -4.72 -17.04
C ARG A 79 -24.42 -5.36 -18.41
N ILE A 80 -23.18 -5.31 -18.89
CA ILE A 80 -22.80 -5.84 -20.20
C ILE A 80 -22.29 -7.29 -20.16
N GLY A 81 -22.17 -7.87 -18.96
CA GLY A 81 -21.80 -9.27 -18.76
C GLY A 81 -20.31 -9.56 -19.01
N ILE A 82 -19.42 -8.59 -18.75
CA ILE A 82 -17.96 -8.78 -18.87
C ILE A 82 -17.33 -8.90 -17.48
N THR A 83 -16.26 -9.70 -17.39
CA THR A 83 -15.48 -9.86 -16.17
C THR A 83 -14.69 -8.60 -15.82
N TYR A 84 -14.76 -8.19 -14.56
CA TYR A 84 -14.02 -7.06 -14.00
C TYR A 84 -13.02 -7.56 -12.95
N VAL A 85 -11.74 -7.30 -13.20
CA VAL A 85 -10.62 -7.61 -12.32
C VAL A 85 -10.12 -6.33 -11.65
N ALA A 86 -10.01 -6.35 -10.33
CA ALA A 86 -9.44 -5.24 -9.56
C ALA A 86 -8.33 -5.75 -8.63
N TRP A 87 -7.12 -5.19 -8.74
CA TRP A 87 -6.02 -5.50 -7.82
C TRP A 87 -5.75 -4.31 -6.90
N VAL A 88 -6.10 -4.46 -5.63
CA VAL A 88 -6.10 -3.39 -4.63
C VAL A 88 -4.75 -3.36 -3.91
N TYR A 89 -4.11 -2.18 -3.90
CA TYR A 89 -2.89 -1.93 -3.13
C TYR A 89 -3.11 -0.91 -1.99
N ASP A 90 -4.30 -0.32 -1.90
CA ASP A 90 -4.66 0.62 -0.84
C ASP A 90 -5.42 -0.08 0.29
N ASN A 91 -4.98 0.15 1.53
CA ASN A 91 -5.75 -0.20 2.72
C ASN A 91 -5.68 0.97 3.71
N PRO A 92 -6.80 1.68 3.98
CA PRO A 92 -8.18 1.34 3.61
C PRO A 92 -8.52 1.61 2.13
N CYS A 93 -9.41 0.79 1.56
CA CYS A 93 -10.10 1.05 0.30
C CYS A 93 -11.63 1.03 0.52
N VAL A 94 -12.23 2.18 0.84
CA VAL A 94 -13.67 2.28 1.20
C VAL A 94 -14.59 1.82 0.08
N ARG A 95 -14.17 1.96 -1.18
CA ARG A 95 -14.96 1.54 -2.35
C ARG A 95 -15.30 0.05 -2.34
N LEU A 96 -14.49 -0.78 -1.67
CA LEU A 96 -14.79 -2.20 -1.48
C LEU A 96 -16.08 -2.44 -0.67
N TYR A 97 -16.51 -1.48 0.15
CA TYR A 97 -17.75 -1.57 0.91
C TYR A 97 -18.98 -1.16 0.09
N SER A 98 -18.86 -0.88 -1.21
CA SER A 98 -20.04 -0.70 -2.07
C SER A 98 -20.77 -2.03 -2.24
N TYR A 99 -22.11 -2.01 -2.28
CA TYR A 99 -22.91 -3.23 -2.53
C TYR A 99 -22.55 -3.90 -3.86
N THR A 100 -21.99 -3.13 -4.81
CA THR A 100 -21.55 -3.61 -6.12
C THR A 100 -20.48 -4.69 -6.03
N LEU A 101 -19.74 -4.80 -4.92
CA LEU A 101 -18.71 -5.82 -4.72
C LEU A 101 -19.25 -7.25 -4.95
N ILE A 102 -20.53 -7.47 -4.63
CA ILE A 102 -21.19 -8.79 -4.75
C ILE A 102 -21.54 -9.17 -6.19
N ASN A 103 -21.44 -8.24 -7.15
CA ASN A 103 -21.72 -8.52 -8.55
C ASN A 103 -20.83 -9.66 -9.05
N SER A 104 -21.42 -10.66 -9.72
CA SER A 104 -20.72 -11.87 -10.13
C SER A 104 -19.67 -11.66 -11.21
N CYS A 105 -19.61 -10.48 -11.83
CA CYS A 105 -18.54 -10.11 -12.75
C CYS A 105 -17.21 -9.82 -12.05
N ASN A 106 -17.21 -9.56 -10.74
CA ASN A 106 -16.03 -9.06 -10.04
C ASN A 106 -15.07 -10.18 -9.64
N TYR A 107 -13.77 -9.90 -9.81
CA TYR A 107 -12.65 -10.62 -9.21
C TYR A 107 -11.72 -9.59 -8.57
N VAL A 108 -11.79 -9.47 -7.25
CA VAL A 108 -11.10 -8.43 -6.50
C VAL A 108 -9.99 -9.03 -5.64
N PHE A 109 -8.77 -8.62 -5.88
CA PHE A 109 -7.57 -9.11 -5.21
C PHE A 109 -7.11 -8.08 -4.18
N VAL A 110 -7.00 -8.50 -2.91
CA VAL A 110 -6.55 -7.65 -1.80
C VAL A 110 -5.26 -8.19 -1.20
N PHE A 111 -4.33 -7.29 -0.88
CA PHE A 111 -2.99 -7.66 -0.36
C PHE A 111 -2.92 -7.86 1.15
N ASP A 112 -3.99 -7.55 1.88
CA ASP A 112 -4.06 -7.67 3.34
C ASP A 112 -5.00 -8.82 3.71
N SER A 113 -4.45 -9.88 4.32
CA SER A 113 -5.20 -11.08 4.68
C SER A 113 -6.34 -10.79 5.67
N GLN A 114 -6.18 -9.80 6.55
CA GLN A 114 -7.23 -9.40 7.49
C GLN A 114 -8.43 -8.80 6.75
N MET A 115 -8.18 -8.02 5.68
CA MET A 115 -9.25 -7.47 4.84
C MET A 115 -9.96 -8.58 4.06
N TYR A 116 -9.20 -9.53 3.49
CA TYR A 116 -9.77 -10.71 2.85
C TYR A 116 -10.69 -11.49 3.81
N GLU A 117 -10.24 -11.79 5.03
CA GLU A 117 -11.02 -12.52 6.04
C GLU A 117 -12.32 -11.80 6.42
N VAL A 118 -12.31 -10.45 6.49
CA VAL A 118 -13.51 -9.66 6.77
C VAL A 118 -14.57 -9.87 5.69
N PHE A 119 -14.20 -9.90 4.41
CA PHE A 119 -15.14 -10.15 3.32
C PHE A 119 -15.54 -11.63 3.22
N ALA A 120 -14.57 -12.54 3.33
CA ALA A 120 -14.79 -13.98 3.25
C ALA A 120 -15.71 -14.49 4.37
N SER A 121 -15.55 -14.00 5.60
CA SER A 121 -16.41 -14.35 6.76
C SER A 121 -17.86 -13.87 6.60
N GLN A 122 -18.11 -12.89 5.73
CA GLN A 122 -19.44 -12.42 5.36
C GLN A 122 -20.03 -13.15 4.13
N GLY A 123 -19.33 -14.16 3.61
CA GLY A 123 -19.79 -14.96 2.47
C GLY A 123 -19.56 -14.30 1.11
N ILE A 124 -18.77 -13.23 1.03
CA ILE A 124 -18.38 -12.61 -0.23
C ILE A 124 -17.35 -13.51 -0.92
N LYS A 125 -17.70 -14.00 -2.13
CA LYS A 125 -16.88 -14.99 -2.87
C LYS A 125 -16.00 -14.37 -3.96
N ASN A 126 -16.19 -13.08 -4.23
CA ASN A 126 -15.54 -12.38 -5.33
C ASN A 126 -14.24 -11.69 -4.90
N VAL A 127 -13.82 -11.86 -3.63
CA VAL A 127 -12.60 -11.27 -3.06
C VAL A 127 -11.59 -12.38 -2.80
N TYR A 128 -10.35 -12.14 -3.20
CA TYR A 128 -9.24 -13.07 -3.14
C TYR A 128 -8.06 -12.41 -2.43
N TYR A 129 -7.34 -13.18 -1.62
CA TYR A 129 -6.08 -12.73 -1.04
C TYR A 129 -4.94 -12.91 -2.06
N LEU A 130 -4.23 -11.81 -2.35
CA LEU A 130 -3.07 -11.83 -3.24
C LEU A 130 -2.11 -10.68 -2.87
N PRO A 131 -0.93 -10.98 -2.31
CA PRO A 131 0.09 -9.97 -2.05
C PRO A 131 0.50 -9.22 -3.33
N MET A 132 1.01 -8.01 -3.16
CA MET A 132 1.60 -7.23 -4.25
C MET A 132 2.85 -7.90 -4.83
N ALA A 133 3.40 -7.31 -5.89
CA ALA A 133 4.58 -7.82 -6.60
C ALA A 133 5.70 -6.78 -6.66
N ALA A 134 6.87 -7.24 -7.12
CA ALA A 134 8.03 -6.41 -7.39
C ALA A 134 8.37 -6.41 -8.88
N ALA A 135 8.69 -5.24 -9.45
CA ALA A 135 9.06 -5.08 -10.85
C ALA A 135 10.55 -5.35 -11.10
N VAL A 136 10.99 -6.58 -10.78
CA VAL A 136 12.42 -6.99 -10.80
C VAL A 136 13.10 -6.67 -12.12
N HIS A 137 12.47 -6.99 -13.26
CA HIS A 137 13.05 -6.72 -14.58
C HIS A 137 13.39 -5.23 -14.78
N ARG A 138 12.46 -4.33 -14.41
CA ARG A 138 12.71 -2.88 -14.43
C ARG A 138 13.81 -2.49 -13.46
N TYR A 139 13.77 -2.99 -12.22
CA TYR A 139 14.78 -2.65 -11.21
C TYR A 139 16.19 -3.05 -11.65
N ASP A 140 16.36 -4.22 -12.28
CA ASP A 140 17.67 -4.72 -12.72
C ASP A 140 18.21 -4.04 -13.98
N GLY A 141 17.30 -3.46 -14.76
CA GLY A 141 17.63 -2.54 -15.86
C GLY A 141 18.30 -1.25 -15.37
N LEU A 142 18.05 -0.83 -14.12
CA LEU A 142 18.61 0.40 -13.54
C LEU A 142 20.05 0.18 -13.04
N LYS A 143 21.03 0.54 -13.88
CA LYS A 143 22.46 0.42 -13.53
C LYS A 143 22.92 1.53 -12.59
N ILE A 144 23.60 1.13 -11.51
CA ILE A 144 24.19 2.04 -10.54
C ILE A 144 25.50 2.60 -11.12
N THR A 145 25.48 3.84 -11.60
CA THR A 145 26.70 4.57 -11.98
C THR A 145 27.36 5.21 -10.74
N PRO A 146 28.64 5.60 -10.80
CA PRO A 146 29.28 6.31 -9.68
C PRO A 146 28.55 7.59 -9.25
N GLU A 147 27.93 8.30 -10.19
CA GLU A 147 27.12 9.50 -9.92
C GLU A 147 25.83 9.15 -9.17
N LYS A 148 25.14 8.07 -9.58
CA LYS A 148 23.94 7.57 -8.91
C LYS A 148 24.27 7.06 -7.52
N GLN A 149 25.33 6.26 -7.37
CA GLN A 149 25.81 5.81 -6.08
C GLN A 149 26.05 7.01 -5.15
N LYS A 150 26.81 8.02 -5.60
CA LYS A 150 27.07 9.22 -4.78
C LYS A 150 25.80 9.98 -4.40
N ARG A 151 24.79 10.01 -5.27
CA ARG A 151 23.53 10.75 -5.05
C ARG A 151 22.59 10.03 -4.07
N TYR A 152 22.52 8.71 -4.12
CA TYR A 152 21.51 7.92 -3.41
C TYR A 152 22.07 7.08 -2.26
N SER A 153 23.39 6.99 -2.09
CA SER A 153 24.03 6.35 -0.94
C SER A 153 23.48 6.92 0.37
N SER A 154 22.90 6.05 1.19
CA SER A 154 22.36 6.39 2.51
C SER A 154 22.72 5.29 3.50
N ARG A 155 23.06 5.61 4.75
CA ARG A 155 23.23 4.57 5.78
C ARG A 155 21.90 3.99 6.23
N ILE A 156 20.90 4.86 6.32
CA ILE A 156 19.53 4.49 6.61
C ILE A 156 18.69 5.37 5.71
N SER A 157 17.73 4.79 5.01
CA SER A 157 16.73 5.55 4.27
C SER A 157 15.32 5.17 4.66
N PHE A 158 14.46 6.17 4.74
CA PHE A 158 13.01 5.98 4.73
C PHE A 158 12.43 6.73 3.54
N VAL A 159 11.63 6.03 2.74
CA VAL A 159 10.83 6.63 1.66
C VAL A 159 9.38 6.53 2.09
N GLY A 160 8.56 7.57 1.90
CA GLY A 160 7.12 7.51 2.18
C GLY A 160 6.54 8.81 2.72
N SER A 161 5.20 8.92 2.69
CA SER A 161 4.49 10.04 3.33
C SER A 161 4.70 10.01 4.85
N LEU A 162 4.62 11.15 5.51
CA LEU A 162 4.59 11.20 6.97
C LEU A 162 3.16 11.27 7.51
N TYR A 163 2.15 11.45 6.64
CA TYR A 163 0.77 11.75 7.03
C TYR A 163 0.66 12.95 7.99
N CYS A 164 1.53 13.95 7.78
CA CYS A 164 1.54 15.23 8.47
C CYS A 164 1.42 16.41 7.50
N GLU A 165 0.93 16.16 6.27
CA GLU A 165 0.61 17.24 5.33
C GLU A 165 -0.41 18.22 5.94
N ASP A 166 -0.40 19.48 5.49
CA ASP A 166 -1.33 20.51 5.97
C ASP A 166 -2.78 20.00 5.91
N HIS A 167 -3.53 20.15 7.01
CA HIS A 167 -4.92 19.69 7.18
C HIS A 167 -5.13 18.16 7.20
N THR A 168 -4.61 17.48 8.22
CA THR A 168 -5.04 16.09 8.49
C THR A 168 -6.42 16.09 9.12
N TYR A 169 -7.24 15.08 8.82
CA TYR A 169 -8.61 14.99 9.35
C TYR A 169 -8.68 15.04 10.88
N PHE A 170 -7.68 14.49 11.58
CA PHE A 170 -7.65 14.54 13.04
C PHE A 170 -7.34 15.96 13.53
N ASP A 171 -6.36 16.63 12.92
CA ASP A 171 -5.94 17.97 13.34
C ASP A 171 -7.05 19.00 13.07
N ASP A 172 -7.83 18.82 11.99
CA ASP A 172 -8.99 19.66 11.67
C ASP A 172 -10.16 19.56 12.66
N ILE A 173 -10.19 18.49 13.47
CA ILE A 173 -11.26 18.24 14.45
C ILE A 173 -10.79 18.36 15.90
N ALA A 174 -9.49 18.30 16.16
CA ALA A 174 -8.92 18.23 17.50
C ALA A 174 -9.43 19.34 18.42
N ASP A 175 -9.58 20.57 17.93
CA ASP A 175 -10.08 21.70 18.71
C ASP A 175 -11.60 21.71 18.90
N LYS A 176 -12.34 20.95 18.08
CA LYS A 176 -13.81 20.87 18.10
C LYS A 176 -14.34 19.76 19.01
N LEU A 177 -13.50 18.80 19.39
CA LEU A 177 -13.87 17.69 20.27
C LEU A 177 -14.04 18.16 21.72
N SER A 178 -14.89 17.45 22.48
CA SER A 178 -14.99 17.62 23.93
C SER A 178 -13.70 17.16 24.64
N ASP A 179 -13.43 17.72 25.83
CA ASP A 179 -12.26 17.34 26.64
C ASP A 179 -12.21 15.84 26.93
N TYR A 180 -13.38 15.22 27.15
CA TYR A 180 -13.51 13.77 27.34
C TYR A 180 -13.04 13.01 26.08
N SER A 181 -13.55 13.37 24.91
CA SER A 181 -13.16 12.71 23.65
C SER A 181 -11.69 12.91 23.33
N LYS A 182 -11.12 14.10 23.57
CA LYS A 182 -9.68 14.34 23.38
C LYS A 182 -8.84 13.42 24.28
N GLY A 183 -9.15 13.38 25.58
CA GLY A 183 -8.43 12.51 26.52
C GLY A 183 -8.57 11.03 26.21
N TYR A 184 -9.77 10.60 25.77
CA TYR A 184 -10.03 9.22 25.37
C TYR A 184 -9.20 8.83 24.15
N LEU A 185 -9.24 9.64 23.08
CA LEU A 185 -8.51 9.36 21.84
C LEU A 185 -7.00 9.40 22.06
N ASP A 186 -6.49 10.35 22.85
CA ASP A 186 -5.06 10.40 23.22
C ASP A 186 -4.61 9.11 23.94
N GLY A 187 -5.36 8.66 24.94
CA GLY A 187 -5.07 7.41 25.66
C GLY A 187 -5.15 6.18 24.77
N LEU A 188 -6.17 6.11 23.90
CA LEU A 188 -6.35 5.01 22.94
C LEU A 188 -5.20 4.96 21.92
N MET A 189 -4.85 6.10 21.31
CA MET A 189 -3.75 6.20 20.35
C MET A 189 -2.42 5.80 21.00
N LYS A 190 -2.13 6.28 22.23
CA LYS A 190 -0.94 5.88 22.98
C LYS A 190 -0.88 4.40 23.26
N SER A 191 -2.02 3.79 23.59
CA SER A 191 -2.13 2.35 23.82
C SER A 191 -1.88 1.54 22.54
N GLN A 192 -2.48 1.95 21.42
CA GLN A 192 -2.27 1.31 20.12
C GLN A 192 -0.81 1.36 19.67
N MET A 193 -0.09 2.45 19.93
CA MET A 193 1.35 2.58 19.57
C MET A 193 2.27 1.58 20.32
N GLN A 194 1.77 0.91 21.36
CA GLN A 194 2.53 -0.14 22.07
C GLN A 194 2.28 -1.54 21.51
N ILE A 195 1.39 -1.68 20.50
CA ILE A 195 0.89 -2.96 20.03
C ILE A 195 1.08 -3.04 18.51
N ASP A 196 2.00 -3.90 18.08
CA ASP A 196 2.11 -4.32 16.68
C ASP A 196 1.35 -5.63 16.45
N GLY A 197 0.88 -5.85 15.22
CA GLY A 197 0.12 -7.05 14.84
C GLY A 197 -1.35 -7.07 15.27
N LEU A 198 -1.83 -6.06 15.98
CA LEU A 198 -3.24 -5.93 16.34
C LEU A 198 -3.69 -4.47 16.26
N ASN A 199 -4.79 -4.20 15.55
CA ASN A 199 -5.45 -2.91 15.55
C ASN A 199 -6.69 -2.93 16.48
N ILE A 200 -6.63 -2.17 17.56
CA ILE A 200 -7.70 -2.08 18.57
C ILE A 200 -8.64 -0.88 18.34
N ILE A 201 -8.32 0.02 17.42
CA ILE A 201 -9.00 1.33 17.30
C ILE A 201 -10.48 1.16 17.01
N GLU A 202 -10.83 0.43 15.95
CA GLU A 202 -12.22 0.33 15.48
C GLU A 202 -13.18 -0.20 16.54
N LYS A 203 -12.74 -1.18 17.33
CA LYS A 203 -13.55 -1.82 18.38
C LYS A 203 -13.53 -1.06 19.70
N SER A 204 -12.65 -0.08 19.86
CA SER A 204 -12.42 0.59 21.13
C SER A 204 -13.01 2.00 21.19
N ILE A 205 -13.54 2.57 20.10
CA ILE A 205 -14.12 3.91 20.17
C ILE A 205 -15.57 3.82 20.69
N PRO A 206 -15.91 4.41 21.84
CA PRO A 206 -17.27 4.35 22.37
C PRO A 206 -18.20 5.27 21.57
N PRO A 207 -19.52 4.99 21.52
CA PRO A 207 -20.48 5.75 20.72
C PRO A 207 -20.46 7.27 20.97
N VAL A 208 -20.25 7.70 22.21
CA VAL A 208 -20.17 9.12 22.56
C VAL A 208 -18.97 9.83 21.90
N VAL A 209 -17.81 9.17 21.83
CA VAL A 209 -16.60 9.72 21.18
C VAL A 209 -16.76 9.67 19.67
N MET A 210 -17.34 8.59 19.13
CA MET A 210 -17.64 8.48 17.69
C MET A 210 -18.57 9.61 17.25
N GLN A 211 -19.66 9.86 17.99
CA GLN A 211 -20.60 10.93 17.67
C GLN A 211 -19.94 12.31 17.72
N ASP A 212 -19.03 12.54 18.66
CA ASP A 212 -18.28 13.79 18.78
C ASP A 212 -17.39 14.02 17.54
N MET A 213 -16.66 12.99 17.09
CA MET A 213 -15.87 13.05 15.85
C MET A 213 -16.76 13.27 14.61
N VAL A 214 -17.89 12.57 14.52
CA VAL A 214 -18.83 12.71 13.40
C VAL A 214 -19.41 14.13 13.33
N ASN A 215 -19.77 14.71 14.48
CA ASN A 215 -20.26 16.08 14.54
C ASN A 215 -19.18 17.10 14.15
N ALA A 216 -17.92 16.84 14.51
CA ALA A 216 -16.81 17.73 14.23
C ALA A 216 -16.30 17.69 12.78
N LEU A 217 -16.30 16.50 12.15
CA LEU A 217 -15.73 16.27 10.82
C LEU A 217 -16.80 16.27 9.70
N GLY A 218 -17.98 15.72 9.97
CA GLY A 218 -19.08 15.65 9.03
C GLY A 218 -18.92 14.63 7.90
N ILE A 219 -17.86 13.82 7.88
CA ILE A 219 -17.68 12.75 6.89
C ILE A 219 -18.65 11.60 7.21
N LYS A 220 -19.29 11.07 6.16
CA LYS A 220 -20.24 9.96 6.24
C LYS A 220 -19.90 8.92 5.17
N PRO A 221 -20.20 7.63 5.41
CA PRO A 221 -20.18 6.62 4.35
C PRO A 221 -21.08 7.05 3.18
N SER A 222 -20.67 6.68 1.96
CA SER A 222 -21.49 6.89 0.76
C SER A 222 -22.83 6.14 0.87
N SER A 223 -23.87 6.62 0.19
CA SER A 223 -25.22 6.04 0.26
C SER A 223 -25.30 4.61 -0.29
N ASP A 224 -24.38 4.22 -1.16
CA ASP A 224 -24.23 2.90 -1.74
C ASP A 224 -23.24 2.00 -0.95
N SER A 225 -22.65 2.53 0.13
CA SER A 225 -21.67 1.83 0.96
C SER A 225 -22.31 1.18 2.18
N VAL A 226 -21.83 -0.01 2.54
CA VAL A 226 -22.11 -0.67 3.81
C VAL A 226 -21.02 -0.41 4.86
N ALA A 227 -20.08 0.51 4.60
CA ALA A 227 -19.05 0.88 5.57
C ALA A 227 -19.68 1.53 6.80
N THR A 228 -19.16 1.18 7.98
CA THR A 228 -19.57 1.80 9.25
C THR A 228 -18.83 3.13 9.48
N TYR A 229 -19.39 3.98 10.34
CA TYR A 229 -18.67 5.18 10.80
C TYR A 229 -17.39 4.79 11.54
N GLU A 230 -17.46 3.70 12.32
CA GLU A 230 -16.33 3.12 13.04
C GLU A 230 -15.19 2.78 12.10
N TYR A 231 -15.45 2.05 11.02
CA TYR A 231 -14.43 1.70 10.02
C TYR A 231 -13.82 2.95 9.37
N LEU A 232 -14.66 3.90 8.96
CA LEU A 232 -14.23 5.10 8.26
C LEU A 232 -13.35 6.01 9.14
N TYR A 233 -13.80 6.33 10.35
CA TYR A 233 -13.08 7.22 11.25
C TYR A 233 -11.83 6.54 11.82
N SER A 234 -11.90 5.24 12.12
CA SER A 234 -10.72 4.52 12.62
C SER A 234 -9.60 4.49 11.58
N ASN A 235 -9.92 4.21 10.32
CA ASN A 235 -8.89 4.06 9.29
C ASN A 235 -8.41 5.37 8.68
N TYR A 236 -9.29 6.34 8.40
CA TYR A 236 -8.89 7.60 7.75
C TYR A 236 -8.49 8.71 8.70
N VAL A 237 -8.97 8.67 9.95
CA VAL A 237 -8.70 9.74 10.93
C VAL A 237 -7.68 9.24 11.95
N ILE A 238 -8.02 8.22 12.73
CA ILE A 238 -7.22 7.81 13.89
C ILE A 238 -5.95 7.05 13.48
N ASN A 239 -6.05 6.00 12.66
CA ASN A 239 -4.88 5.20 12.22
C ASN A 239 -3.86 6.04 11.45
N ARG A 240 -4.31 7.01 10.64
CA ARG A 240 -3.43 7.97 9.97
C ARG A 240 -2.72 8.87 10.97
N LYS A 241 -3.43 9.39 11.98
CA LYS A 241 -2.82 10.22 13.03
C LYS A 241 -1.79 9.45 13.85
N ILE A 242 -2.11 8.21 14.24
CA ILE A 242 -1.18 7.33 14.95
C ILE A 242 0.10 7.14 14.12
N THR A 243 -0.06 6.76 12.85
CA THR A 243 1.09 6.54 11.95
C THR A 243 1.93 7.80 11.80
N SER A 244 1.29 8.97 11.74
CA SER A 244 1.97 10.28 11.67
C SER A 244 2.83 10.54 12.90
N ILE A 245 2.29 10.30 14.09
CA ILE A 245 3.03 10.42 15.36
C ILE A 245 4.19 9.42 15.39
N GLU A 246 3.94 8.15 15.08
CA GLU A 246 4.95 7.10 15.12
C GLU A 246 6.11 7.36 14.16
N ARG A 247 5.82 7.68 12.89
CA ARG A 247 6.86 7.98 11.90
C ARG A 247 7.67 9.20 12.34
N THR A 248 7.03 10.27 12.78
CA THR A 248 7.71 11.48 13.26
C THR A 248 8.65 11.17 14.43
N GLU A 249 8.17 10.46 15.45
CA GLU A 249 8.96 10.13 16.64
C GLU A 249 10.10 9.14 16.33
N ILE A 250 9.84 8.10 15.54
CA ILE A 250 10.85 7.09 15.16
C ILE A 250 11.94 7.74 14.31
N LEU A 251 11.58 8.48 13.26
CA LEU A 251 12.54 9.11 12.36
C LEU A 251 13.39 10.16 13.09
N THR A 252 12.80 10.90 14.04
CA THR A 252 13.53 11.83 14.90
C THR A 252 14.58 11.10 15.74
N GLN A 253 14.19 10.02 16.43
CA GLN A 253 15.10 9.24 17.27
C GLN A 253 16.24 8.59 16.48
N ILE A 254 15.95 8.07 15.28
CA ILE A 254 16.97 7.52 14.39
C ILE A 254 17.90 8.64 13.90
N GLY A 255 17.34 9.77 13.46
CA GLY A 255 18.11 10.94 13.01
C GLY A 255 19.09 11.43 14.07
N GLU A 256 18.64 11.55 15.33
CA GLU A 256 19.48 12.01 16.43
C GLU A 256 20.66 11.08 16.74
N LYS A 257 20.47 9.77 16.61
CA LYS A 257 21.48 8.77 17.01
C LYS A 257 22.37 8.29 15.86
N PHE A 258 21.80 8.06 14.69
CA PHE A 258 22.47 7.40 13.57
C PHE A 258 22.56 8.28 12.31
N GLY A 259 21.70 9.30 12.21
CA GLY A 259 21.42 9.99 10.96
C GLY A 259 20.51 9.15 10.04
N ILE A 260 19.68 9.81 9.24
CA ILE A 260 18.79 9.14 8.28
C ILE A 260 18.49 10.05 7.10
N ASP A 261 18.43 9.45 5.91
CA ASP A 261 17.96 10.09 4.69
C ASP A 261 16.47 9.83 4.50
N LEU A 262 15.69 10.91 4.40
CA LEU A 262 14.24 10.88 4.31
C LEU A 262 13.79 11.36 2.93
N TYR A 263 12.93 10.58 2.28
CA TYR A 263 12.28 10.94 1.03
C TYR A 263 10.76 10.98 1.23
N THR A 264 10.20 12.18 1.37
CA THR A 264 8.78 12.41 1.66
C THR A 264 8.26 13.66 0.94
N LYS A 265 6.95 13.74 0.74
CA LYS A 265 6.31 14.95 0.18
C LYS A 265 6.43 16.16 1.12
N ASP A 266 6.42 15.94 2.42
CA ASP A 266 6.54 17.01 3.41
C ASP A 266 7.99 17.45 3.58
N LYS A 267 8.34 18.58 2.97
CA LYS A 267 9.68 19.17 3.04
C LYS A 267 9.95 19.93 4.33
N SER A 268 8.93 20.16 5.16
CA SER A 268 9.06 20.96 6.40
C SER A 268 9.67 20.15 7.54
N PHE A 269 9.46 18.82 7.54
CA PHE A 269 9.99 17.93 8.55
C PHE A 269 11.53 17.88 8.50
N SER A 270 12.16 18.45 9.53
CA SER A 270 13.62 18.67 9.58
C SER A 270 14.22 18.58 11.00
N PRO A 271 13.89 17.55 11.80
CA PRO A 271 14.55 17.36 13.09
C PRO A 271 16.04 17.04 12.93
N LYS A 272 16.79 17.15 14.03
CA LYS A 272 18.25 16.96 14.04
C LYS A 272 18.64 15.59 13.48
N GLY A 273 19.55 15.59 12.51
CA GLY A 273 20.10 14.38 11.89
C GLY A 273 19.19 13.69 10.88
N VAL A 274 18.01 14.24 10.59
CA VAL A 274 17.17 13.83 9.46
C VAL A 274 17.51 14.70 8.25
N ASN A 275 17.99 14.07 7.17
CA ASN A 275 18.28 14.73 5.91
C ASN A 275 17.09 14.53 4.95
N ASN A 276 16.24 15.55 4.82
CA ASN A 276 15.04 15.49 4.00
C ASN A 276 15.34 15.89 2.54
N HIS A 277 15.18 14.93 1.62
CA HIS A 277 15.41 15.09 0.18
C HIS A 277 14.17 15.50 -0.61
N GLY A 278 13.01 15.59 0.05
CA GLY A 278 11.71 15.75 -0.60
C GLY A 278 11.22 14.47 -1.29
N GLU A 279 10.23 14.63 -2.16
CA GLU A 279 9.63 13.50 -2.87
C GLU A 279 10.60 12.91 -3.89
N THR A 280 10.59 11.58 -4.00
CA THR A 280 11.33 10.82 -5.00
C THR A 280 10.35 10.16 -5.96
N ASP A 281 10.72 10.13 -7.23
CA ASP A 281 9.93 9.47 -8.27
C ASP A 281 9.87 7.95 -8.05
N TYR A 282 8.69 7.35 -8.18
CA TYR A 282 8.46 5.93 -7.92
C TYR A 282 9.21 5.02 -8.91
N TYR A 283 9.21 5.36 -10.20
CA TYR A 283 9.72 4.46 -11.25
C TYR A 283 11.24 4.55 -11.42
N PHE A 284 11.83 5.72 -11.17
CA PHE A 284 13.25 6.00 -11.38
C PHE A 284 14.02 6.30 -10.10
N GLY A 285 13.53 7.22 -9.26
CA GLY A 285 14.30 7.71 -8.11
C GLY A 285 14.34 6.73 -6.95
N MET A 286 13.19 6.17 -6.60
CA MET A 286 12.99 5.28 -5.47
C MET A 286 13.81 3.98 -5.57
N PRO A 287 13.91 3.28 -6.71
CA PRO A 287 14.74 2.08 -6.81
C PRO A 287 16.23 2.34 -6.55
N TYR A 288 16.77 3.50 -6.94
CA TYR A 288 18.16 3.84 -6.63
C TYR A 288 18.39 4.05 -5.14
N VAL A 289 17.42 4.64 -4.42
CA VAL A 289 17.48 4.73 -2.95
C VAL A 289 17.60 3.32 -2.38
N PHE A 290 16.69 2.42 -2.75
CA PHE A 290 16.68 1.06 -2.18
C PHE A 290 17.94 0.26 -2.47
N LYS A 291 18.50 0.41 -3.68
CA LYS A 291 19.76 -0.22 -4.09
C LYS A 291 20.99 0.35 -3.41
N CYS A 292 20.99 1.64 -3.05
CA CYS A 292 22.16 2.34 -2.54
C CYS A 292 22.13 2.57 -1.02
N SER A 293 21.04 2.22 -0.36
CA SER A 293 20.90 2.33 1.10
C SER A 293 21.42 1.12 1.83
N ASP A 294 22.10 1.36 2.94
CA ASP A 294 22.54 0.26 3.79
C ASP A 294 21.34 -0.40 4.48
N ILE A 295 20.46 0.40 5.09
CA ILE A 295 19.20 -0.07 5.69
C ILE A 295 18.03 0.68 5.04
N ASN A 296 17.10 -0.06 4.46
CA ASN A 296 15.81 0.47 4.02
C ASN A 296 14.77 0.25 5.11
N LEU A 297 14.38 1.35 5.77
CA LEU A 297 13.37 1.33 6.82
C LEU A 297 11.97 1.36 6.19
N ASN A 298 11.13 0.42 6.59
CA ASN A 298 9.69 0.47 6.35
C ASN A 298 8.93 0.60 7.67
N ILE A 299 8.00 1.56 7.72
CA ILE A 299 7.07 1.75 8.85
C ILE A 299 5.68 1.73 8.24
N THR A 300 4.93 0.66 8.43
CA THR A 300 3.64 0.43 7.79
C THR A 300 2.55 1.38 8.32
N LEU A 301 1.62 1.79 7.44
CA LEU A 301 0.43 2.54 7.83
C LEU A 301 -0.49 1.66 8.69
N ARG A 302 -0.96 2.15 9.84
CA ARG A 302 -1.71 1.35 10.83
C ARG A 302 -3.03 0.74 10.36
N SER A 303 -3.60 1.20 9.25
CA SER A 303 -4.77 0.57 8.63
C SER A 303 -4.44 -0.71 7.88
N ILE A 304 -3.19 -0.90 7.46
CA ILE A 304 -2.68 -2.18 7.00
C ILE A 304 -2.42 -3.01 8.26
N GLN A 305 -3.22 -4.05 8.46
CA GLN A 305 -3.23 -4.80 9.71
C GLN A 305 -2.29 -6.01 9.64
N ARG A 306 -2.38 -6.78 8.56
CA ARG A 306 -1.53 -7.96 8.34
C ARG A 306 -0.70 -7.90 7.06
N GLY A 307 -1.18 -7.15 6.07
CA GLY A 307 -0.68 -7.14 4.69
C GLY A 307 0.78 -6.74 4.53
N ILE A 308 1.39 -7.20 3.43
CA ILE A 308 2.71 -6.76 2.98
C ILE A 308 2.54 -5.48 2.15
N PRO A 309 2.91 -4.28 2.63
CA PRO A 309 2.82 -3.08 1.82
C PRO A 309 3.70 -3.20 0.58
N LEU A 310 3.27 -2.62 -0.54
CA LEU A 310 4.02 -2.61 -1.81
C LEU A 310 5.49 -2.18 -1.62
N ARG A 311 5.74 -1.25 -0.71
CA ARG A 311 7.08 -0.77 -0.36
C ARG A 311 8.05 -1.88 0.05
N ILE A 312 7.56 -2.91 0.74
CA ILE A 312 8.39 -4.06 1.13
C ILE A 312 8.81 -4.84 -0.13
N MET A 313 7.87 -5.10 -1.04
CA MET A 313 8.17 -5.77 -2.31
C MET A 313 9.16 -4.95 -3.16
N ASP A 314 9.02 -3.63 -3.21
CA ASP A 314 9.96 -2.75 -3.91
C ASP A 314 11.40 -2.86 -3.35
N ILE A 315 11.54 -2.83 -2.03
CA ILE A 315 12.85 -2.88 -1.36
C ILE A 315 13.53 -4.23 -1.64
N LEU A 316 12.80 -5.33 -1.40
CA LEU A 316 13.32 -6.68 -1.61
C LEU A 316 13.62 -6.93 -3.09
N GLY A 317 12.73 -6.56 -4.01
CA GLY A 317 12.95 -6.67 -5.45
C GLY A 317 14.07 -5.80 -5.99
N CYS A 318 14.46 -4.75 -5.26
CA CYS A 318 15.65 -3.96 -5.60
C CYS A 318 16.96 -4.59 -5.13
N GLY A 319 16.93 -5.63 -4.28
CA GLY A 319 18.12 -6.13 -3.57
C GLY A 319 18.52 -5.29 -2.36
N GLY A 320 17.59 -4.49 -1.83
CA GLY A 320 17.81 -3.67 -0.64
C GLY A 320 17.60 -4.45 0.65
N PHE A 321 18.42 -4.20 1.66
CA PHE A 321 18.19 -4.76 2.99
C PHE A 321 16.98 -4.09 3.65
N LEU A 322 15.97 -4.89 4.00
CA LEU A 322 14.73 -4.43 4.62
C LEU A 322 14.78 -4.54 6.15
N LEU A 323 14.45 -3.43 6.83
CA LEU A 323 14.08 -3.41 8.24
C LEU A 323 12.67 -2.84 8.40
N THR A 324 11.70 -3.65 8.84
CA THR A 324 10.28 -3.27 8.91
C THR A 324 9.66 -3.49 10.29
N ASN A 325 8.57 -2.78 10.63
CA ASN A 325 7.74 -3.23 11.75
C ASN A 325 7.06 -4.58 11.41
N TYR A 326 6.63 -5.29 12.44
CA TYR A 326 5.91 -6.56 12.29
C TYR A 326 4.68 -6.44 11.36
N GLN A 327 4.58 -7.37 10.41
CA GLN A 327 3.41 -7.63 9.56
C GLN A 327 3.25 -9.14 9.43
N GLU A 328 2.09 -9.66 9.79
CA GLU A 328 1.84 -11.11 9.88
C GLU A 328 1.99 -11.81 8.53
N ASP A 329 1.55 -11.19 7.44
CA ASP A 329 1.58 -11.82 6.12
C ASP A 329 3.00 -12.08 5.62
N LEU A 330 4.02 -11.35 6.10
CA LEU A 330 5.41 -11.60 5.73
C LEU A 330 5.84 -13.03 6.05
N PHE A 331 5.37 -13.59 7.16
CA PHE A 331 5.75 -14.92 7.63
C PHE A 331 5.15 -16.05 6.77
N ASN A 332 4.16 -15.75 5.92
CA ASN A 332 3.59 -16.70 4.98
C ASN A 332 4.47 -16.86 3.72
N PHE A 333 5.29 -15.87 3.41
CA PHE A 333 6.06 -15.82 2.15
C PHE A 333 7.56 -15.75 2.37
N PHE A 334 8.02 -15.24 3.50
CA PHE A 334 9.42 -14.99 3.78
C PHE A 334 9.86 -15.53 5.16
N VAL A 335 11.14 -15.85 5.28
CA VAL A 335 11.78 -16.33 6.51
C VAL A 335 12.51 -15.17 7.21
N PRO A 336 12.10 -14.80 8.44
CA PRO A 336 12.72 -13.69 9.18
C PRO A 336 14.17 -14.03 9.58
N GLY A 337 15.07 -13.07 9.42
CA GLY A 337 16.51 -13.24 9.67
C GLY A 337 17.26 -13.91 8.52
N GLU A 338 16.56 -14.43 7.51
CA GLU A 338 17.17 -14.99 6.30
C GLU A 338 16.89 -14.13 5.07
N GLU A 339 15.66 -13.66 4.89
CA GLU A 339 15.22 -12.92 3.69
C GLU A 339 14.79 -11.48 4.01
N PHE A 340 14.44 -11.21 5.26
CA PHE A 340 14.10 -9.86 5.75
C PHE A 340 14.33 -9.75 7.26
N VAL A 341 14.35 -8.52 7.77
CA VAL A 341 14.40 -8.26 9.21
C VAL A 341 13.20 -7.42 9.63
N TYR A 342 12.57 -7.79 10.75
CA TYR A 342 11.54 -6.98 11.39
C TYR A 342 11.94 -6.56 12.80
N TYR A 343 11.24 -5.58 13.36
CA TYR A 343 11.35 -5.17 14.77
C TYR A 343 9.99 -5.22 15.47
N GLU A 344 10.02 -5.44 16.79
CA GLU A 344 8.82 -5.61 17.63
C GLU A 344 8.59 -4.44 18.61
N SER A 345 9.57 -3.53 18.71
CA SER A 345 9.49 -2.36 19.57
C SER A 345 10.47 -1.29 19.12
N ARG A 346 10.33 -0.07 19.66
CA ARG A 346 11.29 1.02 19.42
C ARG A 346 12.70 0.66 19.91
N ASP A 347 12.82 -0.01 21.05
CA ASP A 347 14.12 -0.43 21.58
C ASP A 347 14.77 -1.49 20.67
N ASP A 348 13.99 -2.44 20.19
CA ASP A 348 14.46 -3.47 19.26
C ASP A 348 14.88 -2.87 17.90
N LEU A 349 14.08 -1.94 17.36
CA LEU A 349 14.43 -1.15 16.17
C LEU A 349 15.79 -0.48 16.33
N MET A 350 16.00 0.27 17.42
CA MET A 350 17.24 1.01 17.64
C MET A 350 18.44 0.09 17.87
N LYS A 351 18.25 -1.10 18.45
CA LYS A 351 19.29 -2.14 18.58
C LYS A 351 19.65 -2.75 17.23
N LYS A 352 18.64 -3.16 16.44
CA LYS A 352 18.82 -3.77 15.13
C LYS A 352 19.47 -2.80 14.13
N ILE A 353 19.10 -1.51 14.14
CA ILE A 353 19.80 -0.50 13.35
C ILE A 353 21.29 -0.48 13.70
N GLY A 354 21.62 -0.35 14.99
CA GLY A 354 23.03 -0.32 15.43
C GLY A 354 23.79 -1.59 15.02
N TYR A 355 23.17 -2.75 15.20
CA TYR A 355 23.75 -4.05 14.83
C TYR A 355 24.02 -4.15 13.33
N TYR A 356 23.01 -3.97 12.47
CA TYR A 356 23.15 -4.19 11.02
C TYR A 356 23.99 -3.11 10.33
N LEU A 357 24.16 -1.93 10.94
CA LEU A 357 25.13 -0.93 10.47
C LEU A 357 26.59 -1.36 10.68
N GLU A 358 26.86 -2.32 11.56
CA GLU A 358 28.20 -2.87 11.86
C GLU A 358 28.43 -4.27 11.24
N HIS A 359 27.39 -4.90 10.69
CA HIS A 359 27.42 -6.27 10.15
C HIS A 359 27.08 -6.29 8.65
N ASP A 360 27.95 -5.70 7.83
CA ASP A 360 27.73 -5.50 6.38
C ASP A 360 27.55 -6.83 5.61
N ASP A 361 28.35 -7.86 5.92
CA ASP A 361 28.28 -9.14 5.21
C ASP A 361 26.95 -9.86 5.45
N GLU A 362 26.52 -9.96 6.72
CA GLU A 362 25.23 -10.55 7.11
C GLU A 362 24.06 -9.76 6.48
N ARG A 363 24.13 -8.43 6.54
CA ARG A 363 23.13 -7.54 5.95
C ARG A 363 22.97 -7.75 4.44
N ARG A 364 24.09 -7.89 3.72
CA ARG A 364 24.08 -8.15 2.26
C ARG A 364 23.60 -9.56 1.93
N GLU A 365 23.94 -10.56 2.74
CA GLU A 365 23.44 -11.92 2.57
C GLU A 365 21.91 -11.97 2.69
N ILE A 366 21.35 -11.32 3.72
CA ILE A 366 19.89 -11.25 3.91
C ILE A 366 19.21 -10.53 2.74
N ALA A 367 19.75 -9.38 2.32
CA ALA A 367 19.20 -8.62 1.19
C ALA A 367 19.21 -9.44 -0.11
N GLN A 368 20.28 -10.19 -0.35
CA GLN A 368 20.42 -11.04 -1.52
C GLN A 368 19.40 -12.19 -1.52
N LYS A 369 19.22 -12.88 -0.38
CA LYS A 369 18.21 -13.94 -0.24
C LYS A 369 16.78 -13.41 -0.42
N GLY A 370 16.48 -12.25 0.16
CA GLY A 370 15.18 -11.58 -0.04
C GLY A 370 14.90 -11.24 -1.50
N TYR A 371 15.90 -10.75 -2.23
CA TYR A 371 15.80 -10.52 -3.67
C TYR A 371 15.60 -11.81 -4.47
N GLU A 372 16.37 -12.85 -4.18
CA GLU A 372 16.24 -14.16 -4.85
C GLU A 372 14.83 -14.74 -4.66
N LYS A 373 14.28 -14.65 -3.44
CA LYS A 373 12.91 -15.07 -3.13
C LYS A 373 11.88 -14.29 -3.94
N VAL A 374 12.01 -12.96 -4.02
CA VAL A 374 11.12 -12.12 -4.81
C VAL A 374 11.20 -12.43 -6.30
N CYS A 375 12.40 -12.62 -6.85
CA CYS A 375 12.59 -13.02 -8.25
C CYS A 375 11.94 -14.36 -8.57
N ALA A 376 11.99 -15.29 -7.62
CA ALA A 376 11.48 -16.64 -7.79
C ALA A 376 9.97 -16.74 -7.65
N GLU A 377 9.30 -15.86 -6.89
CA GLU A 377 7.90 -16.09 -6.46
C GLU A 377 6.99 -14.86 -6.43
N HIS A 378 7.51 -13.63 -6.55
CA HIS A 378 6.75 -12.40 -6.26
C HIS A 378 6.90 -11.31 -7.34
N THR A 379 7.09 -11.71 -8.60
CA THR A 379 7.14 -10.78 -9.74
C THR A 379 5.75 -10.42 -10.26
N TYR A 380 5.65 -9.31 -11.01
CA TYR A 380 4.37 -8.89 -11.61
C TYR A 380 3.88 -9.91 -12.64
N GLU A 381 4.78 -10.55 -13.38
CA GLU A 381 4.49 -11.63 -14.31
C GLU A 381 3.77 -12.79 -13.61
N GLN A 382 4.28 -13.21 -12.45
CA GLN A 382 3.70 -14.31 -11.67
C GLN A 382 2.34 -13.94 -11.11
N ARG A 383 2.21 -12.75 -10.49
CA ARG A 383 0.93 -12.29 -9.95
C ARG A 383 -0.13 -12.10 -11.03
N LEU A 384 0.26 -11.58 -12.19
CA LEU A 384 -0.66 -11.47 -13.32
C LEU A 384 -1.13 -12.86 -13.77
N MET A 385 -0.23 -13.84 -13.90
CA MET A 385 -0.63 -15.20 -14.25
C MET A 385 -1.54 -15.85 -13.20
N GLU A 386 -1.24 -15.68 -11.90
CA GLU A 386 -2.12 -16.15 -10.82
C GLU A 386 -3.53 -15.53 -10.91
N ILE A 387 -3.62 -14.23 -11.21
CA ILE A 387 -4.89 -13.55 -11.43
C ILE A 387 -5.62 -14.15 -12.63
N LEU A 388 -4.94 -14.31 -13.77
CA LEU A 388 -5.56 -14.82 -14.99
C LEU A 388 -6.02 -16.28 -14.82
N ASP A 389 -5.25 -17.13 -14.15
CA ASP A 389 -5.63 -18.52 -13.86
C ASP A 389 -6.91 -18.61 -13.01
N ILE A 390 -7.12 -17.66 -12.09
CA ILE A 390 -8.35 -17.58 -11.27
C ILE A 390 -9.53 -17.06 -12.10
N VAL A 391 -9.29 -16.07 -12.97
CA VAL A 391 -10.32 -15.34 -13.71
C VAL A 391 -10.79 -16.10 -14.95
N THR A 392 -9.90 -16.87 -15.58
CA THR A 392 -10.16 -17.70 -16.76
C THR A 392 -9.82 -19.17 -16.51
N PRO A 393 -10.59 -19.87 -15.66
CA PRO A 393 -10.31 -21.24 -15.24
C PRO A 393 -10.50 -22.30 -16.33
#